data_AF-A0A0D6PL96-F1
#
_entry.id   AF-A0A0D6PL96-F1
#
_cell.length_a   1.000
_cell.length_b   1.000
_cell.length_c   1.000
_cell.angle_alpha   90.00
_cell.angle_beta   90.00
_cell.angle_gamma   90.00
#
_symmetry.space_group_name_H-M   'P 1'
#
loop_
_entity.id
_entity.type
_entity.pdbx_description
1 polymer ?
#
loop_
_entity_poly.entity_id
_entity_poly.type
_entity_poly.pdbx_seq_one_letter_code
_entity_poly.pdbx_strand_id
1 'polypeptide(L)'
;MTYVVTENCIKCKFMDCVEVCPVDCFYVGENFLVINPDECIDCGVCEPECPAEAILPDSDDRASAWLERNRDLSKTWPNITRKGTPPADANEWKDKPGKEALLSMEPGTP
;
A
#
# COMPACT_ATOMS: atom_id res chain seq x y z
N MET A 1 11.69 8.85 -8.86
CA MET A 1 11.48 7.45 -8.49
C MET A 1 10.17 7.46 -7.71
N THR A 2 9.69 6.34 -7.19
CA THR A 2 8.55 6.33 -6.27
C THR A 2 8.59 5.10 -5.41
N TYR A 3 7.88 5.12 -4.30
CA TYR A 3 7.55 3.90 -3.57
C TYR A 3 6.25 3.30 -4.09
N VAL A 4 6.17 1.97 -4.01
CA VAL A 4 5.06 1.18 -4.56
C VAL A 4 4.64 0.14 -3.53
N VAL A 5 3.34 0.03 -3.28
CA VAL A 5 2.78 -1.05 -2.46
C VAL A 5 2.57 -2.29 -3.33
N THR A 6 3.04 -3.44 -2.87
CA THR A 6 3.02 -4.72 -3.59
C THR A 6 2.11 -5.75 -2.89
N GLU A 7 1.99 -6.95 -3.49
CA GLU A 7 1.00 -7.96 -3.10
C GLU A 7 0.96 -8.30 -1.60
N ASN A 8 2.08 -8.16 -0.87
CA ASN A 8 2.12 -8.57 0.53
C ASN A 8 1.25 -7.68 1.45
N CYS A 9 0.82 -6.50 1.00
CA CYS A 9 -0.10 -5.66 1.77
C CYS A 9 -1.55 -6.19 1.70
N ILE A 10 -1.93 -6.93 0.66
CA ILE A 10 -3.29 -7.42 0.46
C ILE A 10 -3.69 -8.31 1.64
N LYS A 11 -4.87 -8.03 2.23
CA LYS A 11 -5.40 -8.62 3.47
C LYS A 11 -4.59 -8.38 4.76
N CYS A 12 -3.37 -7.88 4.66
CA CYS A 12 -2.61 -7.44 5.83
C CYS A 12 -3.06 -6.04 6.25
N LYS A 13 -3.04 -5.06 5.33
CA LYS A 13 -3.60 -3.71 5.51
C LYS A 13 -3.32 -3.10 6.90
N PHE A 14 -2.06 -3.14 7.34
CA PHE A 14 -1.66 -2.68 8.68
C PHE A 14 -1.75 -1.16 8.86
N MET A 15 -1.61 -0.40 7.77
CA MET A 15 -1.72 1.07 7.71
C MET A 15 -0.65 1.83 8.50
N ASP A 16 0.39 1.21 9.08
CA ASP A 16 1.49 1.94 9.76
C ASP A 16 2.19 2.97 8.86
N CYS A 17 2.29 2.67 7.56
CA CYS A 17 2.90 3.53 6.56
C CYS A 17 2.23 4.92 6.41
N VAL A 18 0.95 5.06 6.77
CA VAL A 18 0.23 6.33 6.59
C VAL A 18 0.62 7.37 7.63
N GLU A 19 1.04 6.94 8.83
CA GLU A 19 1.40 7.84 9.94
C GLU A 19 2.74 8.56 9.72
N VAL A 20 3.58 8.01 8.84
CA VAL A 20 4.92 8.55 8.58
C VAL A 20 5.03 9.27 7.24
N CYS A 21 3.99 9.25 6.40
CA CYS A 21 4.02 9.87 5.09
C CYS A 21 3.96 11.40 5.21
N PRO A 22 5.00 12.17 4.80
CA PRO A 22 5.01 13.62 4.99
C PRO A 22 4.11 14.39 4.01
N VAL A 23 3.59 13.72 2.98
CA VAL A 23 2.82 14.31 1.88
C VAL A 23 1.46 13.64 1.69
N ASP A 24 1.05 12.78 2.64
CA ASP A 24 -0.26 12.12 2.65
C ASP A 24 -0.62 11.39 1.33
N CYS A 25 0.35 10.82 0.62
CA CYS A 25 0.12 10.23 -0.73
C CYS A 25 -0.44 8.80 -0.73
N PHE A 26 -1.10 8.36 0.34
CA PHE A 26 -1.70 7.01 0.45
C PHE A 26 -3.19 7.01 0.17
N TYR A 27 -3.66 5.96 -0.50
CA TYR A 27 -5.07 5.79 -0.85
C TYR A 27 -5.54 4.39 -0.48
N VAL A 28 -6.78 4.30 0.00
CA VAL A 28 -7.29 3.10 0.68
C VAL A 28 -8.34 2.37 -0.15
N GLY A 29 -8.06 1.09 -0.42
CA GLY A 29 -9.04 0.14 -0.93
C GLY A 29 -9.65 -0.67 0.19
N GLU A 30 -10.59 -1.56 -0.13
CA GLU A 30 -11.23 -2.44 0.86
C GLU A 30 -10.19 -3.26 1.65
N ASN A 31 -9.24 -3.89 0.95
CA ASN A 31 -8.25 -4.81 1.54
C ASN A 31 -6.78 -4.51 1.20
N PHE A 32 -6.49 -3.34 0.64
CA PHE A 32 -5.17 -2.94 0.14
C PHE A 32 -4.98 -1.42 0.26
N LEU A 33 -3.72 -0.96 0.29
CA LEU A 33 -3.37 0.46 0.18
C LEU A 33 -2.50 0.65 -1.06
N VAL A 34 -2.56 1.84 -1.65
CA VAL A 34 -1.68 2.24 -2.75
C VAL A 34 -1.04 3.59 -2.48
N ILE A 35 0.12 3.80 -3.08
CA ILE A 35 0.83 5.09 -3.09
C ILE A 35 0.55 5.78 -4.42
N ASN A 36 0.22 7.07 -4.40
CA ASN A 36 0.17 7.86 -5.64
C ASN A 36 1.59 8.24 -6.07
N PRO A 37 2.08 7.73 -7.21
CA PRO A 37 3.46 7.96 -7.64
C PRO A 37 3.72 9.39 -8.11
N ASP A 38 2.68 10.16 -8.42
CA ASP A 38 2.82 11.58 -8.83
C ASP A 38 2.92 12.51 -7.61
N GLU A 39 2.55 12.04 -6.43
CA GLU A 39 2.61 12.78 -5.16
C GLU A 39 3.74 12.31 -4.25
N CYS A 40 4.21 11.07 -4.42
CA CYS A 40 5.32 10.52 -3.67
C CYS A 40 6.60 11.34 -3.92
N ILE A 41 7.30 11.70 -2.84
CA ILE A 41 8.53 12.50 -2.88
C ILE A 41 9.81 11.69 -2.61
N ASP A 42 9.76 10.36 -2.77
CA ASP A 42 10.94 9.49 -2.63
C ASP A 42 11.66 9.55 -1.28
N CYS A 43 10.96 9.90 -0.19
CA CYS A 43 11.60 10.05 1.12
C CYS A 43 11.96 8.72 1.82
N GLY A 44 11.33 7.61 1.44
CA GLY A 44 11.65 6.26 1.92
C GLY A 44 11.27 5.91 3.36
N VAL A 45 10.65 6.82 4.09
CA VAL A 45 10.30 6.60 5.50
C VAL A 45 9.20 5.55 5.71
N CYS A 46 8.37 5.29 4.69
CA CYS A 46 7.26 4.33 4.81
C CYS A 46 7.67 2.86 4.60
N GLU A 47 8.80 2.60 3.93
CA GLU A 47 9.32 1.25 3.67
C GLU A 47 9.61 0.47 4.96
N PRO A 48 10.43 0.97 5.91
CA PRO A 48 10.75 0.22 7.14
C PRO A 48 9.56 0.10 8.11
N GLU A 49 8.56 0.97 7.98
CA GLU A 49 7.39 0.97 8.86
C GLU A 49 6.34 -0.07 8.47
N CYS A 50 6.40 -0.62 7.25
CA CYS A 50 5.44 -1.61 6.80
C CYS A 50 5.70 -2.99 7.46
N PRO A 51 4.84 -3.49 8.37
CA PRO A 51 5.09 -4.77 9.02
C PRO A 51 5.03 -5.96 8.06
N ALA A 52 4.42 -5.78 6.89
CA ALA A 52 4.34 -6.76 5.82
C ALA A 52 5.48 -6.63 4.79
N GLU A 53 6.43 -5.70 4.96
CA GLU A 53 7.53 -5.49 4.01
C GLU A 53 7.03 -5.34 2.55
N ALA A 54 5.84 -4.73 2.40
CA ALA A 54 5.11 -4.69 1.14
C ALA A 54 5.41 -3.44 0.31
N ILE A 55 6.20 -2.51 0.85
CA ILE A 55 6.51 -1.23 0.23
C ILE A 55 7.94 -1.30 -0.28
N LEU A 56 8.13 -1.06 -1.58
CA LEU A 56 9.41 -1.17 -2.26
C LEU A 56 9.62 0.02 -3.18
N PRO A 57 10.87 0.43 -3.45
CA PRO A 57 11.15 1.43 -4.47
C PRO A 57 10.81 0.88 -5.87
N ASP A 58 10.36 1.74 -6.79
CA ASP A 58 10.01 1.40 -8.18
C ASP A 58 11.17 0.79 -8.99
N SER A 59 12.41 0.96 -8.51
CA SER A 59 13.60 0.30 -9.05
C SER A 59 13.73 -1.19 -8.70
N ASP A 60 12.94 -1.70 -7.74
CA ASP A 60 12.87 -3.14 -7.44
C ASP A 60 11.98 -3.83 -8.48
N ASP A 61 12.46 -4.93 -9.06
CA ASP A 61 11.72 -5.68 -10.08
C ASP A 61 10.34 -6.13 -9.58
N ARG A 62 10.21 -6.45 -8.28
CA ARG A 62 8.94 -6.84 -7.65
C ARG A 62 7.95 -5.69 -7.55
N ALA A 63 8.45 -4.45 -7.48
CA ALA A 63 7.66 -3.23 -7.40
C ALA A 63 7.21 -2.73 -8.77
N SER A 64 8.08 -2.87 -9.78
CA SER A 64 7.84 -2.37 -11.14
C SER A 64 6.51 -2.85 -11.74
N ALA A 65 6.14 -4.12 -11.49
CA ALA A 65 4.88 -4.70 -11.95
C ALA A 65 3.62 -4.10 -11.29
N TRP A 66 3.77 -3.43 -10.14
CA TRP A 66 2.68 -2.85 -9.35
C TRP A 66 2.53 -1.33 -9.52
N LEU A 67 3.47 -0.67 -10.21
CA LEU A 67 3.53 0.78 -10.34
C LEU A 67 2.26 1.37 -10.97
N GLU A 68 1.88 0.89 -12.16
CA GLU A 68 0.68 1.38 -12.86
C GLU A 68 -0.60 1.08 -12.08
N ARG A 69 -0.66 -0.06 -11.37
CA ARG A 69 -1.80 -0.37 -10.51
C ARG A 69 -1.93 0.60 -9.35
N ASN A 70 -0.82 0.95 -8.70
CA ASN A 70 -0.81 1.95 -7.63
C ASN A 70 -1.30 3.30 -8.15
N ARG A 71 -0.79 3.73 -9.32
CA ARG A 71 -1.20 4.95 -10.02
C ARG A 71 -2.68 5.01 -10.35
N ASP A 72 -3.25 3.92 -10.85
CA ASP A 72 -4.65 3.93 -11.29
C ASP A 72 -5.63 3.84 -10.11
N LEU A 73 -5.30 3.03 -9.10
CA LEU A 73 -6.12 2.92 -7.90
C LEU A 73 -6.08 4.21 -7.07
N SER A 74 -4.94 4.92 -7.01
CA SER A 74 -4.87 6.20 -6.29
C SER A 74 -5.76 7.30 -6.87
N LYS A 75 -6.14 7.22 -8.16
CA LYS A 75 -7.08 8.17 -8.79
C LYS A 75 -8.53 7.93 -8.38
N THR A 76 -8.85 6.73 -7.90
CA THR A 76 -10.24 6.28 -7.70
C THR A 76 -10.58 5.99 -6.25
N TRP A 77 -9.59 5.60 -5.45
CA TRP A 77 -9.75 5.34 -4.03
C TRP A 77 -9.65 6.63 -3.21
N PRO A 78 -10.27 6.70 -2.02
CA PRO A 78 -10.14 7.84 -1.14
C PRO A 78 -8.74 7.89 -0.51
N ASN A 79 -8.30 9.12 -0.23
CA ASN A 79 -7.06 9.39 0.48
C ASN A 79 -7.17 8.98 1.96
N ILE A 80 -6.11 8.40 2.52
CA ILE A 80 -6.02 8.00 3.93
C ILE A 80 -4.79 8.64 4.58
N THR A 81 -5.01 9.37 5.68
CA THR A 81 -3.95 10.12 6.39
C THR A 81 -3.83 9.72 7.86
N ARG A 82 -4.59 8.71 8.30
CA ARG A 82 -4.61 8.23 9.68
C ARG A 82 -4.75 6.72 9.69
N LYS A 83 -4.08 6.07 10.64
CA LYS A 83 -4.14 4.63 10.84
C LYS A 83 -5.51 4.22 11.36
N GLY A 84 -6.16 3.34 10.61
CA GLY A 84 -7.36 2.61 11.04
C GLY A 84 -7.03 1.38 11.87
N THR A 85 -8.03 0.50 12.05
CA THR A 85 -7.82 -0.80 12.70
C THR A 85 -7.46 -1.85 11.63
N PRO A 86 -6.29 -2.51 11.72
CA PRO A 86 -5.94 -3.60 10.82
C PRO A 86 -6.93 -4.77 10.93
N PRO A 87 -7.10 -5.59 9.88
CA PRO A 87 -7.81 -6.86 9.96
C PRO A 87 -7.30 -7.75 11.10
N ALA A 88 -8.20 -8.44 11.80
CA ALA A 88 -7.83 -9.30 12.94
C ALA A 88 -6.90 -10.46 12.53
N ASP A 89 -7.01 -10.92 11.28
CA ASP A 89 -6.21 -11.97 10.67
C ASP A 89 -5.00 -11.43 9.88
N ALA A 90 -4.67 -10.14 9.99
CA ALA A 90 -3.59 -9.51 9.20
C ALA A 90 -2.23 -10.22 9.32
N ASN A 91 -1.89 -10.66 10.53
CA ASN A 91 -0.65 -11.41 10.80
C ASN A 91 -0.66 -12.81 10.16
N GLU A 92 -1.83 -13.42 10.00
CA GLU A 92 -1.95 -14.72 9.33
C GLU A 92 -1.75 -14.60 7.82
N TRP A 93 -2.02 -13.44 7.24
CA TRP A 93 -1.84 -13.18 5.80
C TRP A 93 -0.45 -12.70 5.43
N LYS A 94 0.37 -12.31 6.40
CA LYS A 94 1.74 -11.87 6.16
C LYS A 94 2.52 -13.00 5.47
N ASP A 95 3.22 -12.66 4.39
CA ASP A 95 4.10 -13.54 3.60
C ASP A 95 3.41 -14.71 2.89
N LYS A 96 2.06 -14.76 2.91
CA LYS A 96 1.33 -15.73 2.09
C LYS A 96 1.42 -15.33 0.60
N PRO A 97 1.72 -16.28 -0.30
CA PRO A 97 1.81 -16.02 -1.73
C PRO A 97 0.42 -15.92 -2.38
N GLY A 98 0.38 -15.34 -3.58
CA GLY A 98 -0.81 -15.38 -4.45
C GLY A 98 -1.95 -14.48 -3.96
N LYS A 99 -1.65 -13.47 -3.15
CA LYS A 99 -2.65 -12.54 -2.63
C LYS A 99 -3.14 -11.56 -3.67
N GLU A 100 -2.41 -11.38 -4.78
CA GLU A 100 -2.89 -10.60 -5.93
C GLU A 100 -4.28 -11.06 -6.41
N ALA A 101 -4.54 -12.36 -6.45
CA ALA A 101 -5.85 -12.90 -6.85
C ALA A 101 -6.98 -12.57 -5.86
N LEU A 102 -6.65 -12.07 -4.68
CA LEU A 102 -7.60 -11.70 -3.62
C LEU A 102 -7.79 -10.18 -3.52
N LEU A 103 -7.13 -9.39 -4.37
CA LEU A 103 -7.27 -7.93 -4.38
C LEU A 103 -8.73 -7.53 -4.67
N SER A 104 -9.31 -6.70 -3.80
CA SER A 104 -10.59 -6.05 -4.09
C SER A 104 -10.32 -4.73 -4.82
N MET A 105 -11.10 -4.45 -5.86
CA MET A 105 -11.05 -3.18 -6.60
C MET A 105 -11.93 -2.10 -5.96
N GLU A 106 -12.71 -2.47 -4.94
CA GLU A 106 -13.62 -1.54 -4.27
C GLU A 106 -12.85 -0.57 -3.36
N PRO A 107 -13.25 0.71 -3.32
CA PRO A 107 -12.69 1.69 -2.40
C PRO A 107 -12.89 1.29 -0.93
N GLY A 108 -11.93 1.63 -0.08
CA GLY A 108 -12.04 1.43 1.36
C GLY A 108 -12.59 2.65 2.09
N THR A 109 -12.83 2.50 3.39
CA THR A 109 -13.11 3.62 4.28
C THR A 109 -11.80 4.19 4.82
N PRO A 110 -11.55 5.50 4.69
CA PRO A 110 -10.40 6.18 5.28
C PRO A 110 -10.50 6.34 6.80
#